data_AF-A0A7Y5PZ79-F1
#
_entry.id   AF-A0A7Y5PZ79-F1
#
_cell.length_a   1.000
_cell.length_b   1.000
_cell.length_c   1.000
_cell.angle_alpha   90.00
_cell.angle_beta   90.00
_cell.angle_gamma   90.00
#
_symmetry.space_group_name_H-M   'P 1'
#
loop_
_entity.id
_entity.type
_entity.pdbx_description
1 polymer ?
#
loop_
_entity_poly.entity_id
_entity_poly.type
_entity_poly.pdbx_seq_one_letter_code
_entity_poly.pdbx_strand_id
1 'polypeptide(L)'
;MAPYREGDDYANLGLVLSSRLCNRSDGTTSVSAEELYPLSLVHVRICCMLPKLGEVSDYEAAEDPWNISLPVSLNLRRAECGDVPMEVSLWPGDFMIPLTTVQISIVERRDERLAALATDIETAREKSPKLELETATMLHGLLTSLARGSSEAHDYPGARLLAEAEQVVAAAKKGERWYGPERDGEFFLALPTAQSNVRARVFVPSGLTKDKPAALVIGLHGRAFDEDTWFDGYGCGQSVRLARERGWLFAAPRCDGTETAADLAEFVRALGTVYPIDPSRVLLVGHSRGGGTALSALRRQLRDTGALFQTDPLSVQLNPAGIETDVAEFE
;
A
#
# COMPACT_ATOMS: atom_id res chain seq x y z
N MET A 1 -41.35 6.59 1.39
CA MET A 1 -40.30 6.87 2.39
C MET A 1 -40.25 5.69 3.32
N ALA A 2 -39.23 4.84 3.22
CA ALA A 2 -39.00 3.77 4.18
C ALA A 2 -38.55 4.38 5.52
N PRO A 3 -38.90 3.78 6.68
CA PRO A 3 -38.46 4.29 7.96
C PRO A 3 -36.93 4.16 8.08
N TYR A 4 -36.31 5.26 8.48
CA TYR A 4 -34.91 5.41 8.86
C TYR A 4 -34.54 4.33 9.89
N ARG A 5 -33.48 3.54 9.66
CA ARG A 5 -33.01 2.52 10.61
C ARG A 5 -31.95 3.14 11.52
N GLU A 6 -32.19 3.07 12.83
CA GLU A 6 -31.36 3.55 13.95
C GLU A 6 -29.96 2.89 14.08
N GLY A 7 -29.44 2.28 13.01
CA GLY A 7 -28.15 1.57 12.99
C GLY A 7 -27.20 2.00 11.88
N ASP A 8 -27.63 2.86 10.94
CA ASP A 8 -26.82 3.27 9.79
C ASP A 8 -25.97 4.53 10.08
N ASP A 9 -26.19 5.21 11.20
CA ASP A 9 -25.50 6.46 11.57
C ASP A 9 -24.06 6.24 12.10
N TYR A 10 -23.70 5.02 12.49
CA TYR A 10 -22.40 4.73 13.12
C TYR A 10 -21.21 4.62 12.15
N ALA A 11 -21.45 4.69 10.84
CA ALA A 11 -20.41 4.58 9.80
C ALA A 11 -19.53 5.84 9.66
N ASN A 12 -19.71 6.84 10.52
CA ASN A 12 -19.11 8.17 10.35
C ASN A 12 -17.99 8.50 11.36
N LEU A 13 -17.46 7.53 12.10
CA LEU A 13 -16.32 7.76 12.99
C LEU A 13 -15.02 7.31 12.32
N GLY A 14 -14.07 8.24 12.15
CA GLY A 14 -12.69 7.98 11.75
C GLY A 14 -11.78 7.87 12.97
N LEU A 15 -10.88 6.90 12.98
CA LEU A 15 -9.85 6.82 14.02
C LEU A 15 -8.63 7.64 13.61
N VAL A 16 -8.18 8.49 14.51
CA VAL A 16 -6.95 9.28 14.37
C VAL A 16 -5.95 8.80 15.42
N LEU A 17 -4.74 8.50 14.96
CA LEU A 17 -3.64 8.09 15.82
C LEU A 17 -2.63 9.23 15.88
N SER A 18 -2.16 9.60 17.07
CA SER A 18 -1.08 10.61 17.18
C SER A 18 0.21 10.14 16.54
N SER A 19 0.39 8.82 16.41
CA SER A 19 1.49 8.22 15.67
C SER A 19 1.13 6.79 15.29
N ARG A 20 1.34 6.43 14.02
CA ARG A 20 1.28 5.03 13.55
C ARG A 20 2.66 4.35 13.60
N LEU A 21 3.74 5.13 13.66
CA LEU A 21 5.09 4.66 13.95
C LEU A 21 5.50 5.15 15.35
N CYS A 22 5.17 4.38 16.37
CA CYS A 22 5.38 4.73 17.75
C CYS A 22 6.81 4.42 18.22
N ASN A 23 7.37 5.29 19.05
CA ASN A 23 8.62 5.01 19.75
C ASN A 23 8.30 4.36 21.10
N ARG A 24 8.90 3.19 21.36
CA ARG A 24 8.69 2.42 22.59
C ARG A 24 9.00 3.22 23.86
N SER A 25 10.00 4.11 23.81
CA SER A 25 10.43 4.91 24.97
C SER A 25 9.48 6.04 25.35
N ASP A 26 8.64 6.50 24.41
CA ASP A 26 7.65 7.56 24.64
C ASP A 26 6.66 7.13 25.73
N GLY A 27 6.49 5.81 25.89
CA GLY A 27 5.73 5.19 26.93
C GLY A 27 4.24 5.16 26.64
N THR A 28 3.69 6.22 26.02
CA THR A 28 2.29 6.24 25.58
C THR A 28 2.12 6.73 24.15
N THR A 29 1.12 6.17 23.46
CA THR A 29 0.54 6.75 22.23
C THR A 29 -0.94 7.01 22.47
N SER A 30 -1.55 7.90 21.69
CA SER A 30 -2.96 8.29 21.83
C SER A 30 -3.76 7.95 20.58
N VAL A 31 -4.92 7.38 20.80
CA VAL A 31 -5.97 7.19 19.79
C VAL A 31 -7.06 8.22 20.06
N SER A 32 -7.61 8.84 19.03
CA SER A 32 -8.81 9.68 19.10
C SER A 32 -9.81 9.24 18.03
N ALA A 33 -11.09 9.53 18.25
CA ALA A 33 -12.13 9.33 17.25
C ALA A 33 -12.58 10.69 16.73
N GLU A 34 -12.53 10.89 15.43
CA GLU A 34 -13.05 12.09 14.78
C GLU A 34 -14.33 11.75 14.04
N GLU A 35 -15.25 12.69 14.10
CA GLU A 35 -16.51 12.58 13.40
C GLU A 35 -16.37 13.07 11.96
N LEU A 36 -16.67 12.21 11.00
CA LEU A 36 -16.65 12.52 9.56
C LEU A 36 -17.90 13.31 9.13
N TYR A 37 -19.01 13.18 9.86
CA TYR A 37 -20.28 13.89 9.66
C TYR A 37 -21.01 14.09 10.99
N PRO A 38 -21.59 15.27 11.27
CA PRO A 38 -22.13 15.61 12.58
C PRO A 38 -23.29 14.68 13.00
N LEU A 39 -23.04 13.85 14.01
CA LEU A 39 -24.01 13.03 14.73
C LEU A 39 -24.16 13.59 16.14
N SER A 40 -25.35 13.42 16.71
CA SER A 40 -25.60 13.76 18.11
C SER A 40 -25.16 12.61 19.03
N LEU A 41 -23.90 12.16 18.92
CA LEU A 41 -23.36 11.12 19.80
C LEU A 41 -23.01 11.74 21.16
N VAL A 42 -23.62 11.21 22.23
CA VAL A 42 -23.53 11.81 23.58
C VAL A 42 -22.43 11.13 24.42
N HIS A 43 -22.12 9.85 24.16
CA HIS A 43 -21.12 9.07 24.90
C HIS A 43 -20.43 8.09 23.96
N VAL A 44 -19.10 8.11 23.89
CA VAL A 44 -18.29 7.13 23.14
C VAL A 44 -17.24 6.55 24.07
N ARG A 45 -17.26 5.24 24.30
CA ARG A 45 -16.16 4.50 24.93
C ARG A 45 -15.22 3.98 23.85
N ILE A 46 -13.93 4.18 24.02
CA ILE A 46 -12.89 3.60 23.15
C ILE A 46 -12.17 2.54 23.98
N CYS A 47 -12.20 1.30 23.50
CA CYS A 47 -11.42 0.19 24.03
C CYS A 47 -10.35 -0.17 23.01
N CYS A 48 -9.08 -0.07 23.43
CA CYS A 48 -7.94 -0.46 22.61
C CYS A 48 -7.30 -1.70 23.21
N MET A 49 -7.12 -2.75 22.40
CA MET A 49 -6.42 -3.97 22.79
C MET A 49 -5.22 -4.24 21.89
N LEU A 50 -4.10 -4.62 22.52
CA LEU A 50 -2.91 -5.12 21.85
C LEU A 50 -2.80 -6.64 22.11
N PRO A 51 -3.05 -7.51 21.12
CA PRO A 51 -3.21 -8.96 21.31
C PRO A 51 -2.01 -9.71 21.94
N LYS A 52 -0.85 -9.05 22.10
CA LYS A 52 0.36 -9.60 22.72
C LYS A 52 0.68 -9.02 24.11
N LEU A 53 0.01 -7.96 24.53
CA LEU A 53 0.23 -7.33 25.83
C LEU A 53 -0.86 -7.67 26.83
N GLY A 54 -2.04 -8.08 26.37
CA GLY A 54 -3.22 -8.22 27.22
C GLY A 54 -3.63 -6.92 27.90
N GLU A 55 -3.02 -5.78 27.52
CA GLU A 55 -3.38 -4.47 28.01
C GLU A 55 -4.66 -4.04 27.29
N VAL A 56 -5.73 -4.00 28.08
CA VAL A 56 -6.99 -3.36 27.73
C VAL A 56 -6.93 -1.98 28.36
N SER A 57 -6.78 -0.95 27.54
CA SER A 57 -7.00 0.43 28.00
C SER A 57 -8.44 0.79 27.70
N ASP A 58 -9.27 0.78 28.74
CA ASP A 58 -10.64 1.26 28.68
C ASP A 58 -10.67 2.74 29.05
N TYR A 59 -11.22 3.56 28.15
CA TYR A 59 -11.47 4.97 28.45
C TYR A 59 -12.92 5.32 28.12
N GLU A 60 -13.60 5.87 29.12
CA GLU A 60 -14.96 6.38 29.03
C GLU A 60 -14.91 7.89 29.17
N ALA A 61 -15.40 8.61 28.17
CA ALA A 61 -15.58 10.05 28.29
C ALA A 61 -17.06 10.40 28.22
N ALA A 62 -17.43 11.31 29.12
CA ALA A 62 -18.71 11.98 29.11
C ALA A 62 -18.50 13.42 28.63
N GLU A 63 -19.37 13.84 27.71
CA GLU A 63 -19.74 15.25 27.42
C GLU A 63 -18.73 16.13 26.65
N ASP A 64 -18.53 15.85 25.36
CA ASP A 64 -18.47 16.90 24.32
C ASP A 64 -18.92 16.32 22.97
N PRO A 65 -20.13 16.63 22.47
CA PRO A 65 -20.63 16.10 21.20
C PRO A 65 -19.88 16.62 19.97
N TRP A 66 -18.95 17.58 20.13
CA TRP A 66 -18.23 18.20 19.00
C TRP A 66 -16.73 17.92 18.99
N ASN A 67 -16.19 17.24 20.00
CA ASN A 67 -14.75 16.99 20.12
C ASN A 67 -14.43 15.71 20.89
N ILE A 68 -14.53 14.56 20.21
CA ILE A 68 -14.19 13.24 20.78
C ILE A 68 -12.67 12.98 20.64
N SER A 69 -11.83 13.97 20.99
CA SER A 69 -10.40 13.74 21.15
C SER A 69 -10.15 13.11 22.53
N LEU A 70 -10.32 11.80 22.62
CA LEU A 70 -10.14 11.04 23.86
C LEU A 70 -8.81 10.29 23.82
N PRO A 71 -7.70 10.87 24.31
CA PRO A 71 -6.40 10.23 24.19
C PRO A 71 -6.36 8.95 25.05
N VAL A 72 -6.63 7.81 24.43
CA VAL A 72 -6.36 6.50 25.06
C VAL A 72 -4.86 6.29 25.09
N SER A 73 -4.26 6.39 26.28
CA SER A 73 -2.84 6.12 26.48
C SER A 73 -2.57 4.63 26.54
N LEU A 74 -1.83 4.11 25.56
CA LEU A 74 -1.38 2.72 25.51
C LEU A 74 0.04 2.59 26.03
N ASN A 75 0.33 1.69 26.98
CA ASN A 75 1.68 1.58 27.54
C ASN A 75 2.61 0.78 26.60
N LEU A 76 3.41 1.51 25.83
CA LEU A 76 4.31 0.91 24.85
C LEU A 76 5.58 0.34 25.48
N ARG A 77 5.93 0.66 26.73
CA ARG A 77 7.23 0.25 27.32
C ARG A 77 7.39 -1.27 27.37
N ARG A 78 6.27 -1.98 27.57
CA ARG A 78 6.24 -3.44 27.65
C ARG A 78 6.00 -4.11 26.30
N ALA A 79 5.60 -3.34 25.28
CA ALA A 79 5.34 -3.85 23.95
C ALA A 79 6.60 -4.43 23.30
N GLU A 80 6.43 -5.54 22.59
CA GLU A 80 7.42 -6.00 21.62
C GLU A 80 7.51 -5.00 20.47
N CYS A 81 8.72 -4.74 19.98
CA CYS A 81 8.89 -3.99 18.75
C CYS A 81 8.43 -4.82 17.54
N GLY A 82 7.81 -4.15 16.58
CA GLY A 82 7.26 -4.76 15.38
C GLY A 82 5.98 -4.08 14.94
N ASP A 83 5.39 -4.62 13.89
CA ASP A 83 4.08 -4.23 13.38
C ASP A 83 3.02 -5.06 14.11
N VAL A 84 2.10 -4.39 14.80
CA VAL A 84 1.14 -4.99 15.72
C VAL A 84 -0.26 -4.54 15.35
N PRO A 85 -1.22 -5.46 15.15
CA PRO A 85 -2.62 -5.08 15.03
C PRO A 85 -3.10 -4.54 16.38
N MET A 86 -3.72 -3.37 16.34
CA MET A 86 -4.44 -2.79 17.45
C MET A 86 -5.92 -2.92 17.17
N GLU A 87 -6.61 -3.60 18.07
CA GLU A 87 -8.04 -3.78 18.01
C GLU A 87 -8.72 -2.59 18.69
N VAL A 88 -9.61 -1.90 17.98
CA VAL A 88 -10.34 -0.76 18.49
C VAL A 88 -11.83 -1.05 18.44
N SER A 89 -12.48 -1.01 19.60
CA SER A 89 -13.93 -1.08 19.71
C SER A 89 -14.48 0.26 20.18
N LEU A 90 -15.54 0.70 19.52
CA LEU A 90 -16.25 1.93 19.84
C LEU A 90 -17.62 1.57 20.42
N TRP A 91 -17.95 2.14 21.58
CA TRP A 91 -19.24 1.94 22.22
C TRP A 91 -19.99 3.26 22.32
N PRO A 92 -20.83 3.60 21.33
CA PRO A 92 -21.83 4.65 21.46
C PRO A 92 -22.97 4.19 22.38
N GLY A 93 -22.96 4.65 23.64
CA GLY A 93 -23.91 4.18 24.67
C GLY A 93 -23.79 2.68 24.93
N ASP A 94 -24.91 1.95 24.86
CA ASP A 94 -24.96 0.49 25.08
C ASP A 94 -24.68 -0.34 23.81
N PHE A 95 -24.50 0.31 22.65
CA PHE A 95 -24.23 -0.37 21.39
C PHE A 95 -22.73 -0.49 21.16
N MET A 96 -22.28 -1.67 20.74
CA MET A 96 -20.91 -1.90 20.30
C MET A 96 -20.84 -1.83 18.78
N ILE A 97 -20.04 -0.91 18.25
CA ILE A 97 -19.63 -0.94 16.84
C ILE A 97 -18.54 -2.00 16.72
N PRO A 98 -18.67 -2.96 15.78
CA PRO A 98 -17.73 -4.05 15.65
C PRO A 98 -16.30 -3.56 15.44
N LEU A 99 -15.39 -4.33 16.02
CA LEU A 99 -13.96 -4.12 16.10
C LEU A 99 -13.36 -3.73 14.74
N THR A 100 -12.75 -2.54 14.67
CA THR A 100 -11.82 -2.25 13.58
C THR A 100 -10.41 -2.59 14.03
N THR A 101 -9.61 -3.18 13.15
CA THR A 101 -8.19 -3.41 13.40
C THR A 101 -7.41 -2.34 12.68
N VAL A 102 -6.55 -1.63 13.41
CA VAL A 102 -5.61 -0.66 12.84
C VAL A 102 -4.21 -1.15 13.15
N GLN A 103 -3.31 -1.13 12.16
CA GLN A 103 -1.93 -1.49 12.42
C GLN A 103 -1.15 -0.32 13.04
N ILE A 104 -0.44 -0.60 14.13
CA ILE A 104 0.58 0.30 14.69
C ILE A 104 1.95 -0.36 14.61
N SER A 105 2.99 0.44 14.46
CA SER A 105 4.37 -0.02 14.38
C SER A 105 5.14 0.50 15.58
N ILE A 106 5.69 -0.39 16.39
CA ILE A 106 6.43 -0.03 17.60
C ILE A 106 7.92 -0.26 17.34
N VAL A 107 8.73 0.78 17.48
CA VAL A 107 10.18 0.72 17.27
C VAL A 107 10.93 1.38 18.43
N GLU A 108 12.20 1.05 18.60
CA GLU A 108 13.09 1.77 19.50
C GLU A 108 13.80 2.91 18.77
N ARG A 109 14.07 4.00 19.48
CA ARG A 109 14.88 5.13 19.00
C ARG A 109 14.37 5.69 17.67
N ARG A 110 13.04 5.78 17.51
CA ARG A 110 12.38 6.20 16.27
C ARG A 110 13.01 7.46 15.68
N ASP A 111 13.10 8.51 16.49
CA ASP A 111 13.51 9.84 16.01
C ASP A 111 14.99 9.86 15.62
N GLU A 112 15.85 9.17 16.38
CA GLU A 112 17.26 8.98 16.05
C GLU A 112 17.44 8.20 14.75
N ARG A 113 16.68 7.12 14.56
CA ARG A 113 16.72 6.28 13.35
C ARG A 113 16.24 7.03 12.12
N LEU A 114 15.15 7.80 12.23
CA LEU A 114 14.66 8.65 11.12
C LEU A 114 15.67 9.75 10.77
N ALA A 115 16.28 10.41 11.76
CA ALA A 115 17.30 11.42 11.52
C ALA A 115 18.57 10.83 10.88
N ALA A 116 19.00 9.64 11.33
CA ALA A 116 20.12 8.92 10.74
C ALA A 116 19.80 8.50 9.29
N LEU A 117 18.61 7.97 9.02
CA LEU A 117 18.16 7.60 7.68
C LEU A 117 18.18 8.81 6.73
N ALA A 118 17.68 9.97 7.16
CA ALA A 118 17.74 11.20 6.35
C ALA A 118 19.19 11.60 6.00
N THR A 119 20.09 11.56 6.98
CA THR A 119 21.52 11.87 6.79
C THR A 119 22.18 10.88 5.83
N ASP A 120 21.82 9.61 5.96
CA ASP A 120 22.34 8.52 5.17
C ASP A 120 21.91 8.62 3.70
N ILE A 121 20.66 9.00 3.45
CA ILE A 121 20.13 9.26 2.10
C ILE A 121 20.91 10.38 1.42
N GLU A 122 21.13 11.51 2.12
CA GLU A 122 21.89 12.64 1.54
C GLU A 122 23.34 12.24 1.22
N THR A 123 23.98 11.49 2.12
CA THR A 123 25.35 11.00 1.90
C THR A 123 25.45 10.04 0.71
N ALA A 124 24.39 9.28 0.45
CA ALA A 124 24.36 8.26 -0.60
C ALA A 124 24.04 8.84 -1.99
N ARG A 125 23.58 10.09 -2.08
CA ARG A 125 22.95 10.71 -3.27
C ARG A 125 23.75 10.60 -4.57
N GLU A 126 25.07 10.76 -4.52
CA GLU A 126 25.92 10.80 -5.73
C GLU A 126 26.34 9.43 -6.26
N LYS A 127 26.42 8.41 -5.39
CA LYS A 127 27.06 7.11 -5.70
C LYS A 127 26.06 5.95 -5.72
N SER A 128 24.82 6.21 -5.36
CA SER A 128 23.80 5.19 -5.23
C SER A 128 23.10 4.87 -6.54
N PRO A 129 22.72 3.61 -6.76
CA PRO A 129 21.76 3.29 -7.79
C PRO A 129 20.44 4.05 -7.56
N LYS A 130 19.87 4.60 -8.64
CA LYS A 130 18.73 5.54 -8.55
C LYS A 130 17.50 4.95 -7.88
N LEU A 131 17.15 3.69 -8.18
CA LEU A 131 15.97 3.02 -7.58
C LEU A 131 16.06 3.00 -6.05
N GLU A 132 17.19 2.58 -5.51
CA GLU A 132 17.43 2.44 -4.09
C GLU A 132 17.36 3.81 -3.39
N LEU A 133 17.99 4.84 -3.97
CA LEU A 133 17.98 6.18 -3.41
C LEU A 133 16.58 6.80 -3.39
N GLU A 134 15.85 6.70 -4.51
CA GLU A 134 14.49 7.25 -4.63
C GLU A 134 13.52 6.49 -3.72
N THR A 135 13.70 5.17 -3.61
CA THR A 135 12.86 4.35 -2.74
C THR A 135 13.14 4.65 -1.26
N ALA A 136 14.40 4.78 -0.84
CA ALA A 136 14.74 5.17 0.52
C ALA A 136 14.19 6.58 0.86
N THR A 137 14.25 7.51 -0.09
CA THR A 137 13.68 8.87 0.06
C THR A 137 12.16 8.82 0.26
N MET A 138 11.47 8.05 -0.58
CA MET A 138 10.02 7.86 -0.47
C MET A 138 9.61 7.18 0.84
N LEU A 139 10.30 6.11 1.24
CA LEU A 139 10.07 5.42 2.51
C LEU A 139 10.31 6.34 3.71
N HIS A 140 11.38 7.14 3.70
CA HIS A 140 11.64 8.11 4.76
C HIS A 140 10.50 9.14 4.89
N GLY A 141 9.96 9.63 3.76
CA GLY A 141 8.80 10.51 3.75
C GLY A 141 7.55 9.87 4.38
N LEU A 142 7.23 8.64 3.97
CA LEU A 142 6.13 7.86 4.53
C LEU A 142 6.32 7.61 6.04
N LEU A 143 7.50 7.13 6.46
CA LEU A 143 7.79 6.84 7.86
C LEU A 143 7.74 8.10 8.75
N THR A 144 8.16 9.25 8.21
CA THR A 144 8.03 10.54 8.89
C THR A 144 6.56 10.95 9.03
N SER A 145 5.74 10.72 8.00
CA SER A 145 4.28 10.92 8.06
C SER A 145 3.65 10.03 9.14
N LEU A 146 3.97 8.73 9.14
CA LEU A 146 3.50 7.77 10.14
C LEU A 146 3.90 8.16 11.56
N ALA A 147 5.13 8.69 11.75
CA ALA A 147 5.60 9.15 13.05
C ALA A 147 4.84 10.36 13.60
N ARG A 148 4.27 11.21 12.72
CA ARG A 148 3.64 12.49 13.05
C ARG A 148 2.10 12.49 13.04
N GLY A 149 1.48 11.32 13.09
CA GLY A 149 0.01 11.20 13.08
C GLY A 149 -0.56 11.21 11.67
N SER A 150 -0.12 10.24 10.88
CA SER A 150 -0.46 10.03 9.48
C SER A 150 -1.96 10.03 9.18
N SER A 151 -2.32 10.67 8.06
CA SER A 151 -3.64 10.58 7.41
C SER A 151 -3.65 9.57 6.26
N GLU A 152 -2.71 8.61 6.25
CA GLU A 152 -2.63 7.65 5.17
C GLU A 152 -3.83 6.70 5.21
N ALA A 153 -4.40 6.44 4.03
CA ALA A 153 -5.62 5.64 3.89
C ALA A 153 -5.42 4.15 4.20
N HIS A 154 -4.17 3.68 4.17
CA HIS A 154 -3.80 2.28 4.34
C HIS A 154 -2.99 2.05 5.61
N ASP A 155 -3.00 0.80 6.05
CA ASP A 155 -2.14 0.32 7.12
C ASP A 155 -0.77 -0.04 6.55
N TYR A 156 0.28 0.53 7.13
CA TYR A 156 1.65 0.30 6.68
C TYR A 156 2.44 -0.46 7.75
N PRO A 157 3.26 -1.45 7.37
CA PRO A 157 4.16 -2.13 8.29
C PRO A 157 5.39 -1.25 8.57
N GLY A 158 5.20 -0.14 9.25
CA GLY A 158 6.20 0.89 9.49
C GLY A 158 7.48 0.38 10.16
N ALA A 159 7.41 -0.62 11.04
CA ALA A 159 8.60 -1.18 11.67
C ALA A 159 9.43 -1.97 10.65
N ARG A 160 8.77 -2.81 9.83
CA ARG A 160 9.41 -3.49 8.71
C ARG A 160 9.99 -2.50 7.70
N LEU A 161 9.22 -1.48 7.32
CA LEU A 161 9.62 -0.48 6.33
C LEU A 161 10.80 0.38 6.80
N LEU A 162 10.87 0.72 8.08
CA LEU A 162 12.03 1.41 8.64
C LEU A 162 13.30 0.55 8.56
N ALA A 163 13.21 -0.72 8.96
CA ALA A 163 14.34 -1.65 8.86
C ALA A 163 14.76 -1.87 7.39
N GLU A 164 13.81 -1.95 6.47
CA GLU A 164 14.07 -2.06 5.04
C GLU A 164 14.76 -0.80 4.51
N ALA A 165 14.25 0.40 4.80
CA ALA A 165 14.83 1.66 4.33
C ALA A 165 16.30 1.82 4.78
N GLU A 166 16.61 1.42 6.01
CA GLU A 166 17.98 1.39 6.53
C GLU A 166 18.88 0.41 5.76
N GLN A 167 18.36 -0.77 5.41
CA GLN A 167 19.11 -1.76 4.61
C GLN A 167 19.30 -1.29 3.17
N VAL A 168 18.27 -0.69 2.56
CA VAL A 168 18.30 -0.11 1.23
C VAL A 168 19.39 0.96 1.15
N VAL A 169 19.40 1.92 2.08
CA VAL A 169 20.40 3.00 2.05
C VAL A 169 21.82 2.47 2.36
N ALA A 170 21.95 1.46 3.23
CA ALA A 170 23.23 0.83 3.51
C ALA A 170 23.84 0.11 2.29
N ALA A 171 23.00 -0.57 1.49
CA ALA A 171 23.41 -1.15 0.21
C ALA A 171 23.73 -0.06 -0.82
N ALA A 172 22.88 0.96 -0.93
CA ALA A 172 23.02 2.06 -1.86
C ALA A 172 24.34 2.83 -1.67
N LYS A 173 24.74 3.08 -0.42
CA LYS A 173 26.03 3.70 -0.06
C LYS A 173 27.25 2.94 -0.58
N LYS A 174 27.12 1.63 -0.79
CA LYS A 174 28.17 0.77 -1.36
C LYS A 174 28.09 0.66 -2.89
N GLY A 175 27.11 1.30 -3.51
CA GLY A 175 26.81 1.13 -4.94
C GLY A 175 26.11 -0.18 -5.27
N GLU A 176 25.59 -0.89 -4.26
CA GLU A 176 24.95 -2.20 -4.41
C GLU A 176 23.45 -2.05 -4.65
N ARG A 177 22.87 -3.01 -5.38
CA ARG A 177 21.41 -3.14 -5.51
C ARG A 177 20.86 -3.86 -4.28
N TRP A 178 19.73 -3.38 -3.79
CA TRP A 178 19.00 -4.04 -2.71
C TRP A 178 17.82 -4.85 -3.23
N TYR A 179 17.14 -4.34 -4.26
CA TYR A 179 15.99 -5.00 -4.87
C TYR A 179 16.44 -5.89 -6.03
N GLY A 180 15.83 -7.07 -6.13
CA GLY A 180 16.16 -8.07 -7.13
C GLY A 180 15.32 -9.34 -6.98
N PRO A 181 15.38 -10.26 -7.96
CA PRO A 181 14.57 -11.48 -7.98
C PRO A 181 14.81 -12.41 -6.78
N GLU A 182 15.97 -12.33 -6.15
CA GLU A 182 16.31 -13.10 -4.95
C GLU A 182 15.55 -12.68 -3.69
N ARG A 183 14.85 -11.53 -3.73
CA ARG A 183 14.03 -11.05 -2.62
C ARG A 183 12.56 -11.17 -2.99
N ASP A 184 11.87 -12.09 -2.36
CA ASP A 184 10.43 -12.25 -2.50
C ASP A 184 9.66 -11.45 -1.42
N GLY A 185 8.36 -11.29 -1.65
CA GLY A 185 7.48 -10.54 -0.77
C GLY A 185 6.97 -9.23 -1.39
N GLU A 186 6.50 -8.33 -0.55
CA GLU A 186 5.89 -7.07 -0.98
C GLU A 186 6.83 -5.90 -0.74
N PHE A 187 7.02 -5.04 -1.75
CA PHE A 187 7.94 -3.91 -1.71
C PHE A 187 7.24 -2.63 -2.13
N PHE A 188 7.56 -1.54 -1.44
CA PHE A 188 7.14 -0.19 -1.79
C PHE A 188 8.30 0.46 -2.52
N LEU A 189 8.16 0.70 -3.81
CA LEU A 189 9.22 1.16 -4.69
C LEU A 189 8.93 2.55 -5.22
N ALA A 190 9.96 3.38 -5.37
CA ALA A 190 9.93 4.56 -6.21
C ALA A 190 10.73 4.25 -7.49
N LEU A 191 10.03 3.71 -8.49
CA LEU A 191 10.63 3.24 -9.74
C LEU A 191 11.04 4.40 -10.64
N PRO A 192 12.34 4.58 -10.93
CA PRO A 192 12.78 5.61 -11.85
C PRO A 192 12.41 5.22 -13.29
N THR A 193 11.64 6.06 -13.95
CA THR A 193 11.39 6.02 -15.39
C THR A 193 12.22 7.11 -16.09
N ALA A 194 12.15 7.18 -17.41
CA ALA A 194 12.81 8.25 -18.15
C ALA A 194 12.26 9.65 -17.80
N GLN A 195 10.98 9.75 -17.43
CA GLN A 195 10.27 11.02 -17.23
C GLN A 195 10.09 11.39 -15.76
N SER A 196 9.98 10.42 -14.85
CA SER A 196 9.65 10.65 -13.45
C SER A 196 10.10 9.50 -12.55
N ASN A 197 9.77 9.57 -11.25
CA ASN A 197 9.82 8.43 -10.36
C ASN A 197 8.37 8.02 -10.06
N VAL A 198 8.01 6.77 -10.40
CA VAL A 198 6.66 6.24 -10.20
C VAL A 198 6.64 5.46 -8.88
N ARG A 199 5.89 5.94 -7.88
CA ARG A 199 5.62 5.14 -6.68
C ARG A 199 4.80 3.92 -7.08
N ALA A 200 5.16 2.76 -6.56
CA ALA A 200 4.43 1.53 -6.81
C ALA A 200 4.57 0.58 -5.62
N ARG A 201 3.55 -0.24 -5.39
CA ARG A 201 3.67 -1.42 -4.54
C ARG A 201 3.76 -2.66 -5.41
N VAL A 202 4.74 -3.52 -5.13
CA VAL A 202 5.08 -4.68 -5.95
C VAL A 202 5.11 -5.92 -5.08
N PHE A 203 4.40 -6.97 -5.51
CA PHE A 203 4.57 -8.31 -4.99
C PHE A 203 5.51 -9.11 -5.89
N VAL A 204 6.53 -9.71 -5.29
CA VAL A 204 7.52 -10.58 -5.89
C VAL A 204 7.29 -12.02 -5.40
N PRO A 205 7.05 -12.99 -6.30
CA PRO A 205 6.80 -14.37 -5.92
C PRO A 205 8.08 -15.06 -5.43
N SER A 206 7.93 -16.01 -4.50
CA SER A 206 9.02 -16.86 -4.03
C SER A 206 9.64 -17.67 -5.18
N GLY A 207 10.97 -17.75 -5.22
CA GLY A 207 11.69 -18.55 -6.21
C GLY A 207 11.84 -17.89 -7.58
N LEU A 208 11.57 -16.59 -7.69
CA LEU A 208 11.89 -15.81 -8.87
C LEU A 208 13.42 -15.83 -9.11
N THR A 209 13.83 -16.08 -10.35
CA THR A 209 15.25 -16.10 -10.73
C THR A 209 15.40 -15.51 -12.12
N LYS A 210 16.60 -15.03 -12.47
CA LYS A 210 16.86 -14.42 -13.79
C LYS A 210 16.50 -15.36 -14.96
N ASP A 211 16.66 -16.67 -14.77
CA ASP A 211 16.39 -17.68 -15.79
C ASP A 211 14.91 -18.14 -15.82
N LYS A 212 14.10 -17.69 -14.87
CA LYS A 212 12.67 -18.03 -14.76
C LYS A 212 11.84 -16.75 -14.70
N PRO A 213 11.64 -16.07 -15.83
CA PRO A 213 10.82 -14.86 -15.87
C PRO A 213 9.36 -15.17 -15.52
N ALA A 214 8.76 -14.30 -14.71
CA ALA A 214 7.38 -14.45 -14.26
C ALA A 214 6.43 -13.62 -15.13
N ALA A 215 5.17 -14.10 -15.23
CA ALA A 215 4.09 -13.25 -15.73
C ALA A 215 3.92 -12.04 -14.79
N LEU A 216 3.51 -10.90 -15.36
CA LEU A 216 3.28 -9.66 -14.63
C LEU A 216 1.81 -9.27 -14.72
N VAL A 217 1.21 -8.91 -13.59
CA VAL A 217 -0.07 -8.20 -13.54
C VAL A 217 0.16 -6.76 -13.10
N ILE A 218 -0.38 -5.80 -13.85
CA ILE A 218 -0.36 -4.38 -13.51
C ILE A 218 -1.74 -3.96 -13.04
N GLY A 219 -1.84 -3.42 -11.83
CA GLY A 219 -3.09 -2.94 -11.23
C GLY A 219 -3.22 -1.42 -11.23
N LEU A 220 -4.17 -0.88 -11.99
CA LEU A 220 -4.46 0.57 -12.04
C LEU A 220 -5.65 0.93 -11.14
N HIS A 221 -5.42 1.78 -10.13
CA HIS A 221 -6.42 2.13 -9.13
C HIS A 221 -7.41 3.21 -9.61
N GLY A 222 -8.51 3.37 -8.88
CA GLY A 222 -9.51 4.43 -9.13
C GLY A 222 -9.07 5.81 -8.62
N ARG A 223 -9.88 6.85 -8.90
CA ARG A 223 -9.52 8.24 -8.58
C ARG A 223 -9.34 8.59 -7.11
N ALA A 224 -10.14 7.97 -6.25
CA ALA A 224 -10.13 8.22 -4.82
C ALA A 224 -9.16 7.30 -4.05
N PHE A 225 -8.36 6.52 -4.78
CA PHE A 225 -7.54 5.44 -4.23
C PHE A 225 -6.07 5.64 -4.60
N ASP A 226 -5.24 4.72 -4.14
CA ASP A 226 -3.82 4.65 -4.43
C ASP A 226 -3.39 3.23 -4.82
N GLU A 227 -2.10 3.05 -5.07
CA GLU A 227 -1.43 1.81 -5.41
C GLU A 227 -1.60 0.73 -4.34
N ASP A 228 -1.71 1.13 -3.07
CA ASP A 228 -1.79 0.22 -1.93
C ASP A 228 -3.20 -0.38 -1.82
N THR A 229 -4.21 0.29 -2.39
CA THR A 229 -5.58 -0.22 -2.48
C THR A 229 -5.69 -1.59 -3.16
N TRP A 230 -4.81 -1.95 -4.10
CA TRP A 230 -4.82 -3.30 -4.70
C TRP A 230 -4.41 -4.40 -3.73
N PHE A 231 -3.57 -4.06 -2.75
CA PHE A 231 -3.03 -5.00 -1.77
C PHE A 231 -3.96 -5.14 -0.58
N ASP A 232 -4.52 -4.02 -0.11
CA ASP A 232 -5.23 -4.01 1.18
C ASP A 232 -6.75 -3.79 1.01
N GLY A 233 -7.18 -3.10 -0.05
CA GLY A 233 -8.57 -2.67 -0.24
C GLY A 233 -9.40 -3.58 -1.15
N TYR A 234 -9.07 -3.63 -2.44
CA TYR A 234 -9.89 -4.31 -3.46
C TYR A 234 -9.99 -5.82 -3.19
N GLY A 235 -11.18 -6.25 -2.75
CA GLY A 235 -11.45 -7.64 -2.36
C GLY A 235 -10.51 -8.14 -1.26
N CYS A 236 -10.04 -7.25 -0.38
CA CYS A 236 -9.04 -7.57 0.65
C CYS A 236 -7.76 -8.21 0.05
N GLY A 237 -7.25 -7.64 -1.04
CA GLY A 237 -6.01 -8.12 -1.67
C GLY A 237 -6.18 -9.37 -2.55
N GLN A 238 -7.41 -9.71 -2.96
CA GLN A 238 -7.71 -10.91 -3.73
C GLN A 238 -6.79 -11.07 -4.96
N SER A 239 -6.57 -10.00 -5.72
CA SER A 239 -5.76 -10.05 -6.93
C SER A 239 -4.29 -10.39 -6.63
N VAL A 240 -3.73 -9.82 -5.57
CA VAL A 240 -2.35 -10.08 -5.13
C VAL A 240 -2.23 -11.51 -4.60
N ARG A 241 -3.23 -12.01 -3.85
CA ARG A 241 -3.29 -13.41 -3.43
C ARG A 241 -3.31 -14.38 -4.62
N LEU A 242 -4.12 -14.09 -5.64
CA LEU A 242 -4.18 -14.91 -6.85
C LEU A 242 -2.86 -14.88 -7.64
N ALA A 243 -2.16 -13.74 -7.68
CA ALA A 243 -0.83 -13.64 -8.28
C ALA A 243 0.19 -14.49 -7.51
N ARG A 244 0.16 -14.43 -6.16
CA ARG A 244 0.98 -15.26 -5.27
C ARG A 244 0.80 -16.75 -5.51
N GLU A 245 -0.44 -17.22 -5.55
CA GLU A 245 -0.77 -18.64 -5.82
C GLU A 245 -0.26 -19.12 -7.18
N ARG A 246 -0.15 -18.22 -8.16
CA ARG A 246 0.32 -18.53 -9.53
C ARG A 246 1.82 -18.34 -9.71
N GLY A 247 2.53 -17.81 -8.71
CA GLY A 247 3.93 -17.41 -8.85
C GLY A 247 4.12 -16.24 -9.84
N TRP A 248 3.17 -15.31 -9.89
CA TRP A 248 3.21 -14.14 -10.78
C TRP A 248 3.66 -12.90 -10.02
N LEU A 249 4.31 -11.98 -10.73
CA LEU A 249 4.56 -10.62 -10.26
C LEU A 249 3.25 -9.84 -10.27
N PHE A 250 3.02 -9.01 -9.27
CA PHE A 250 1.94 -8.03 -9.27
C PHE A 250 2.52 -6.65 -8.96
N ALA A 251 2.21 -5.65 -9.76
CA ALA A 251 2.68 -4.28 -9.55
C ALA A 251 1.50 -3.30 -9.67
N ALA A 252 1.29 -2.48 -8.66
CA ALA A 252 0.34 -1.37 -8.71
C ALA A 252 1.13 -0.06 -8.73
N PRO A 253 1.22 0.64 -9.87
CA PRO A 253 1.76 2.00 -9.90
C PRO A 253 0.75 3.01 -9.35
N ARG A 254 1.25 4.06 -8.69
CA ARG A 254 0.51 5.29 -8.45
C ARG A 254 0.09 5.86 -9.80
N CYS A 255 -1.20 6.10 -9.97
CA CYS A 255 -1.76 6.58 -11.22
C CYS A 255 -2.79 7.70 -10.99
N ASP A 256 -2.85 8.65 -11.91
CA ASP A 256 -3.86 9.71 -11.94
C ASP A 256 -4.97 9.43 -12.96
N GLY A 257 -4.87 8.31 -13.68
CA GLY A 257 -5.83 7.88 -14.68
C GLY A 257 -5.66 8.55 -16.05
N THR A 258 -4.58 9.30 -16.26
CA THR A 258 -4.22 9.92 -17.54
C THR A 258 -3.08 9.19 -18.26
N GLU A 259 -2.57 8.12 -17.66
CA GLU A 259 -1.45 7.34 -18.18
C GLU A 259 -1.74 6.83 -19.59
N THR A 260 -0.78 7.05 -20.48
CA THR A 260 -0.82 6.54 -21.84
C THR A 260 -0.26 5.12 -21.91
N ALA A 261 -0.49 4.44 -23.04
CA ALA A 261 0.15 3.16 -23.32
C ALA A 261 1.69 3.24 -23.25
N ALA A 262 2.27 4.38 -23.63
CA ALA A 262 3.72 4.59 -23.56
C ALA A 262 4.21 4.69 -22.11
N ASP A 263 3.46 5.36 -21.24
CA ASP A 263 3.80 5.47 -19.81
C ASP A 263 3.75 4.10 -19.11
N LEU A 264 2.75 3.28 -19.45
CA LEU A 264 2.65 1.91 -18.93
C LEU A 264 3.76 1.00 -19.46
N ALA A 265 4.10 1.10 -20.75
CA ALA A 265 5.22 0.37 -21.32
C ALA A 265 6.55 0.78 -20.69
N GLU A 266 6.72 2.07 -20.41
CA GLU A 266 7.87 2.60 -19.70
C GLU A 266 7.98 2.06 -18.27
N PHE A 267 6.85 2.00 -17.56
CA PHE A 267 6.79 1.41 -16.23
C PHE A 267 7.20 -0.07 -16.25
N VAL A 268 6.67 -0.86 -17.19
CA VAL A 268 7.05 -2.28 -17.36
C VAL A 268 8.55 -2.42 -17.67
N ARG A 269 9.08 -1.56 -18.54
CA ARG A 269 10.50 -1.55 -18.89
C ARG A 269 11.37 -1.23 -17.69
N ALA A 270 11.01 -0.22 -16.90
CA ALA A 270 11.72 0.14 -15.68
C ALA A 270 11.69 -1.00 -14.66
N LEU A 271 10.52 -1.62 -14.43
CA LEU A 271 10.36 -2.77 -13.54
C LEU A 271 11.17 -3.98 -14.04
N GLY A 272 11.24 -4.19 -15.35
CA GLY A 272 12.03 -5.24 -16.00
C GLY A 272 13.54 -5.10 -15.85
N THR A 273 14.04 -3.92 -15.45
CA THR A 273 15.45 -3.76 -15.07
C THR A 273 15.76 -4.32 -13.68
N VAL A 274 14.73 -4.56 -12.87
CA VAL A 274 14.83 -5.04 -11.49
C VAL A 274 14.43 -6.51 -11.41
N TYR A 275 13.32 -6.88 -12.04
CA TYR A 275 12.74 -8.22 -11.97
C TYR A 275 12.66 -8.87 -13.36
N PRO A 276 12.94 -10.18 -13.47
CA PRO A 276 12.77 -10.92 -14.71
C PRO A 276 11.29 -11.10 -15.02
N ILE A 277 10.79 -10.31 -15.97
CA ILE A 277 9.40 -10.34 -16.44
C ILE A 277 9.36 -11.08 -17.77
N ASP A 278 8.35 -11.94 -17.94
CA ASP A 278 8.04 -12.54 -19.22
C ASP A 278 7.23 -11.54 -20.07
N PRO A 279 7.81 -10.96 -21.13
CA PRO A 279 7.15 -9.91 -21.90
C PRO A 279 5.92 -10.42 -22.66
N SER A 280 5.79 -11.74 -22.87
CA SER A 280 4.61 -12.35 -23.50
C SER A 280 3.42 -12.52 -22.56
N ARG A 281 3.63 -12.32 -21.25
CA ARG A 281 2.63 -12.53 -20.20
C ARG A 281 2.51 -11.31 -19.28
N VAL A 282 2.22 -10.15 -19.87
CA VAL A 282 1.87 -8.93 -19.13
C VAL A 282 0.37 -8.72 -19.18
N LEU A 283 -0.30 -8.68 -18.03
CA LEU A 283 -1.73 -8.44 -17.91
C LEU A 283 -1.98 -7.07 -17.29
N LEU A 284 -3.02 -6.39 -17.76
CA LEU A 284 -3.44 -5.10 -17.23
C LEU A 284 -4.85 -5.21 -16.65
N VAL A 285 -4.99 -4.83 -15.38
CA VAL A 285 -6.28 -4.76 -14.68
C VAL A 285 -6.48 -3.36 -14.11
N GLY A 286 -7.73 -2.91 -14.03
CA GLY A 286 -8.02 -1.57 -13.57
C GLY A 286 -9.43 -1.45 -12.98
N HIS A 287 -9.58 -0.56 -12.01
CA HIS A 287 -10.88 -0.24 -11.39
C HIS A 287 -11.33 1.19 -11.71
N SER A 288 -12.61 1.36 -12.07
CA SER A 288 -13.21 2.67 -12.39
C SER A 288 -12.34 3.44 -13.40
N ARG A 289 -11.81 4.62 -13.03
CA ARG A 289 -10.90 5.41 -13.86
C ARG A 289 -9.69 4.59 -14.33
N GLY A 290 -9.05 3.81 -13.46
CA GLY A 290 -7.94 2.93 -13.85
C GLY A 290 -8.35 1.84 -14.84
N GLY A 291 -9.61 1.37 -14.79
CA GLY A 291 -10.16 0.47 -15.80
C GLY A 291 -10.35 1.16 -17.16
N GLY A 292 -10.78 2.43 -17.15
CA GLY A 292 -10.83 3.27 -18.35
C GLY A 292 -9.45 3.50 -18.96
N THR A 293 -8.44 3.76 -18.13
CA THR A 293 -7.03 3.90 -18.53
C THR A 293 -6.51 2.60 -19.14
N ALA A 294 -6.77 1.46 -18.50
CA ALA A 294 -6.40 0.15 -19.00
C ALA A 294 -6.98 -0.15 -20.39
N LEU A 295 -8.28 0.10 -20.56
CA LEU A 295 -8.96 -0.12 -21.84
C LEU A 295 -8.46 0.85 -22.93
N SER A 296 -8.16 2.09 -22.56
CA SER A 296 -7.65 3.11 -23.49
C SER A 296 -6.25 2.77 -23.99
N ALA A 297 -5.37 2.31 -23.08
CA ALA A 297 -4.03 1.85 -23.42
C ALA A 297 -4.08 0.66 -24.40
N LEU A 298 -4.95 -0.33 -24.13
CA LEU A 298 -5.14 -1.48 -25.01
C LEU A 298 -5.65 -1.06 -26.40
N ARG A 299 -6.70 -0.23 -26.46
CA ARG A 299 -7.26 0.23 -27.74
C ARG A 299 -6.24 0.91 -28.64
N ARG A 300 -5.30 1.64 -28.05
CA ARG A 300 -4.23 2.30 -28.80
C ARG A 300 -3.19 1.30 -29.31
N GLN A 301 -2.78 0.35 -28.47
CA GLN A 301 -1.90 -0.74 -28.91
C GLN A 301 -2.52 -1.53 -30.07
N LEU A 302 -3.80 -1.91 -29.97
CA LEU A 302 -4.50 -2.62 -31.04
C LEU A 302 -4.62 -1.81 -32.34
N ARG A 303 -4.75 -0.47 -32.26
CA ARG A 303 -4.71 0.40 -33.44
C ARG A 303 -3.33 0.45 -34.08
N ASP A 304 -2.29 0.48 -33.27
CA ASP A 304 -0.91 0.56 -33.73
C ASP A 304 -0.40 -0.81 -34.23
N THR A 305 -0.99 -1.93 -33.79
CA THR A 305 -0.58 -3.30 -34.18
C THR A 305 -1.58 -4.07 -35.05
N GLY A 306 -2.78 -3.53 -35.32
CA GLY A 306 -3.72 -4.03 -36.33
C GLY A 306 -4.56 -5.27 -35.98
N ALA A 307 -4.65 -5.69 -34.72
CA ALA A 307 -5.43 -6.87 -34.32
C ALA A 307 -6.68 -6.48 -33.51
N LEU A 308 -7.85 -6.99 -33.87
CA LEU A 308 -9.11 -6.83 -33.15
C LEU A 308 -9.32 -8.07 -32.28
N PHE A 309 -9.42 -7.96 -30.95
CA PHE A 309 -9.81 -9.09 -30.11
C PHE A 309 -10.99 -8.77 -29.20
N GLN A 310 -11.90 -9.73 -29.21
CA GLN A 310 -13.23 -9.81 -28.63
C GLN A 310 -13.15 -9.83 -27.09
N THR A 311 -13.99 -9.05 -26.43
CA THR A 311 -13.99 -8.83 -24.98
C THR A 311 -14.91 -9.78 -24.25
N ASP A 312 -14.42 -10.42 -23.20
CA ASP A 312 -15.18 -10.62 -21.97
C ASP A 312 -14.53 -9.77 -20.86
N PRO A 313 -15.30 -9.06 -20.03
CA PRO A 313 -14.77 -8.13 -19.05
C PRO A 313 -14.26 -8.92 -17.84
N LEU A 314 -12.99 -9.36 -17.84
CA LEU A 314 -12.22 -9.63 -16.60
C LEU A 314 -10.72 -9.98 -16.77
N SER A 315 -10.16 -10.04 -17.97
CA SER A 315 -8.69 -10.16 -18.12
C SER A 315 -8.24 -9.79 -19.52
N VAL A 316 -7.21 -8.95 -19.63
CA VAL A 316 -6.53 -8.63 -20.89
C VAL A 316 -5.10 -9.13 -20.81
N GLN A 317 -4.72 -10.05 -21.70
CA GLN A 317 -3.32 -10.43 -21.94
C GLN A 317 -2.71 -9.50 -22.99
N LEU A 318 -1.55 -8.92 -22.69
CA LEU A 318 -0.72 -8.19 -23.65
C LEU A 318 0.36 -9.17 -24.15
N ASN A 319 0.31 -9.52 -25.44
CA ASN A 319 1.35 -10.31 -26.10
C ASN A 319 2.06 -9.46 -27.18
N PRO A 320 3.37 -9.21 -27.09
CA PRO A 320 4.15 -8.51 -28.11
C PRO A 320 5.06 -9.45 -28.95
N ALA A 321 4.72 -10.73 -29.11
CA ALA A 321 5.45 -11.63 -30.03
C ALA A 321 4.49 -12.46 -30.91
N GLY A 322 4.73 -12.37 -32.22
CA GLY A 322 3.77 -12.72 -33.27
C GLY A 322 3.49 -14.21 -33.48
N ILE A 323 2.37 -14.47 -34.16
CA ILE A 323 2.07 -15.73 -34.84
C ILE A 323 1.40 -15.38 -36.17
N GLU A 324 1.96 -15.97 -37.23
CA GLU A 324 1.45 -15.99 -38.59
C GLU A 324 0.00 -16.47 -38.64
N THR A 325 -0.76 -15.83 -39.53
CA THR A 325 -2.10 -16.25 -39.90
C THR A 325 -2.05 -17.64 -40.53
N ASP A 326 -2.70 -18.62 -39.89
CA ASP A 326 -3.31 -19.72 -40.62
C ASP A 326 -4.78 -19.80 -40.24
N VAL A 327 -5.59 -19.37 -41.20
CA VAL A 327 -7.04 -19.39 -41.15
C VAL A 327 -7.46 -20.76 -41.65
N ALA A 328 -7.93 -21.62 -40.76
CA ALA A 328 -8.69 -22.80 -41.14
C ALA A 328 -10.10 -22.68 -40.57
N GLU A 329 -11.01 -22.43 -41.50
CA GLU A 329 -12.47 -22.48 -41.37
C GLU A 329 -12.91 -23.73 -40.60
N PHE A 330 -13.89 -23.59 -39.71
CA PHE A 330 -14.95 -24.59 -39.56
C PHE A 330 -16.26 -23.90 -39.17
N GLU A 331 -17.31 -24.34 -39.87
CA GLU A 331 -18.73 -23.98 -39.80
C GLU A 331 -19.35 -24.06 -38.39
#